data_AF-A0A959APK1-F1
#
_entry.id   AF-A0A959APK1-F1
#
_cell.length_a   1.000
_cell.length_b   1.000
_cell.length_c   1.000
_cell.angle_alpha   90.00
_cell.angle_beta   90.00
_cell.angle_gamma   90.00
#
_symmetry.space_group_name_H-M   'P 1'
#
loop_
_entity.id
_entity.type
_entity.pdbx_description
1 polymer ?
#
loop_
_entity_poly.entity_id
_entity_poly.type
_entity_poly.pdbx_seq_one_letter_code
_entity_poly.pdbx_strand_id
1 'polypeptide(L)'
;VLFAIPDARAERNDYEIAIPHLGSLILTHSLDGEIQPLTSVPAGDRPPVAPPFFAFRIMVGLGLLMLVLVALSAWAWWRGRLEQAVWLQRGWQLMSPSGFIALLTGWYVTEIGRQPWVVYGQLRTADAVSPNLTGGQVLASLAGYGAVYATIFGAGMWYLWRLLKKGPTPHDRPPSPEGGLKTPARPLSAAGEADIAEGGAA
;
A
#
# COMPACT_ATOMS: atom_id res chain seq x y z
N VAL A 1 8.50 -14.12 17.90
CA VAL A 1 9.39 -14.67 16.84
C VAL A 1 9.72 -13.58 15.81
N LEU A 2 10.97 -13.39 15.44
CA LEU A 2 11.45 -12.43 14.43
C LEU A 2 11.77 -13.09 13.10
N PHE A 3 12.37 -14.28 13.10
CA PHE A 3 12.52 -15.15 11.93
C PHE A 3 12.18 -16.57 12.32
N ALA A 4 11.45 -17.28 11.48
CA ALA A 4 11.27 -18.73 11.51
C ALA A 4 10.69 -19.17 10.17
N ILE A 5 10.81 -20.46 9.88
CA ILE A 5 10.09 -21.12 8.81
C ILE A 5 9.00 -21.95 9.50
N PRO A 6 7.73 -21.51 9.45
CA PRO A 6 6.65 -22.25 10.10
C PRO A 6 6.32 -23.52 9.31
N ASP A 7 6.49 -24.69 9.94
CA ASP A 7 6.02 -25.97 9.41
C ASP A 7 4.63 -26.30 9.99
N ALA A 8 3.61 -26.18 9.14
CA ALA A 8 2.23 -26.46 9.49
C ALA A 8 1.94 -27.96 9.78
N ARG A 9 2.77 -28.89 9.27
CA ARG A 9 2.59 -30.33 9.48
C ARG A 9 3.28 -30.81 10.75
N ALA A 10 4.45 -30.26 11.04
CA ALA A 10 5.22 -30.59 12.24
C ALA A 10 4.79 -29.80 13.49
N GLU A 11 3.87 -28.82 13.32
CA GLU A 11 3.43 -27.88 14.37
C GLU A 11 4.61 -27.18 15.07
N ARG A 12 5.67 -26.92 14.31
CA ARG A 12 6.93 -26.36 14.81
C ARG A 12 7.43 -25.24 13.91
N ASN A 13 8.16 -24.34 14.51
CA ASN A 13 8.91 -23.30 13.82
C ASN A 13 10.34 -23.80 13.64
N ASP A 14 10.74 -24.08 12.41
CA ASP A 14 12.13 -24.35 12.11
C ASP A 14 12.91 -23.03 12.04
N TYR A 15 14.16 -23.02 12.51
CA TYR A 15 15.04 -21.84 12.50
C TYR A 15 14.45 -20.60 13.21
N GLU A 16 13.95 -20.79 14.43
CA GLU A 16 13.35 -19.72 15.23
C GLU A 16 14.39 -18.77 15.85
N ILE A 17 14.37 -17.51 15.44
CA ILE A 17 14.98 -16.38 16.15
C ILE A 17 13.84 -15.62 16.80
N ALA A 18 13.70 -15.70 18.12
CA ALA A 18 12.67 -14.99 18.87
C ALA A 18 13.27 -13.95 19.83
N ILE A 19 12.63 -12.79 19.93
CA ILE A 19 12.80 -11.92 21.10
C ILE A 19 11.78 -12.38 22.13
N PRO A 20 12.21 -12.85 23.32
CA PRO A 20 11.31 -13.28 24.37
C PRO A 20 10.49 -12.10 24.92
N HIS A 21 9.27 -12.37 25.37
CA HIS A 21 8.31 -11.42 25.97
C HIS A 21 7.82 -10.23 25.10
N LEU A 22 8.38 -9.98 23.91
CA LEU A 22 7.89 -8.91 23.03
C LEU A 22 6.46 -9.17 22.55
N GLY A 23 6.12 -10.45 22.32
CA GLY A 23 4.78 -10.86 21.92
C GLY A 23 3.74 -10.71 23.03
N SER A 24 4.06 -11.14 24.26
CA SER A 24 3.16 -11.01 25.41
C SER A 24 2.97 -9.54 25.78
N LEU A 25 4.04 -8.74 25.82
CA LEU A 25 3.94 -7.32 26.12
C LEU A 25 3.03 -6.55 25.14
N ILE A 26 3.01 -6.92 23.85
CA ILE A 26 2.16 -6.29 22.83
C ILE A 26 0.73 -6.83 22.85
N LEU A 27 0.54 -8.15 22.94
CA LEU A 27 -0.80 -8.77 22.85
C LEU A 27 -1.57 -8.75 24.17
N THR A 28 -0.91 -8.99 25.29
CA THR A 28 -1.55 -9.15 26.61
C THR A 28 -1.26 -7.97 27.54
N HIS A 29 -0.51 -6.96 27.07
CA HIS A 29 -0.03 -5.82 27.86
C HIS A 29 0.65 -6.21 29.18
N SER A 30 1.17 -7.44 29.25
CA SER A 30 1.85 -8.01 30.42
C SER A 30 3.04 -8.84 29.97
N LEU A 31 4.11 -8.85 30.77
CA LEU A 31 5.34 -9.58 30.43
C LEU A 31 5.11 -11.10 30.38
N ASP A 32 4.17 -11.60 31.18
CA ASP A 32 3.89 -13.03 31.37
C ASP A 32 2.55 -13.50 30.79
N GLY A 33 1.81 -12.64 30.06
CA GLY A 33 0.49 -13.05 29.58
C GLY A 33 0.59 -14.19 28.56
N GLU A 34 -0.14 -15.27 28.84
CA GLU A 34 -0.16 -16.46 28.00
C GLU A 34 -0.81 -16.17 26.64
N ILE A 35 -0.04 -16.42 25.59
CA ILE A 35 -0.55 -16.41 24.22
C ILE A 35 -1.06 -17.82 23.96
N GLN A 36 -2.36 -17.97 23.70
CA GLN A 36 -2.93 -19.27 23.38
C GLN A 36 -2.18 -19.89 22.18
N PRO A 37 -1.62 -21.10 22.32
CA PRO A 37 -0.89 -21.73 21.24
C PRO A 37 -1.87 -22.12 20.14
N LEU A 38 -1.40 -22.14 18.89
CA LEU A 38 -2.20 -22.52 17.73
C LEU A 38 -2.81 -23.94 17.88
N THR A 39 -2.20 -24.78 18.71
CA THR A 39 -2.66 -26.12 19.04
C THR A 39 -3.96 -26.14 19.85
N SER A 40 -4.36 -25.03 20.50
CA SER A 40 -5.64 -24.92 21.19
C SER A 40 -6.85 -24.80 20.24
N VAL A 41 -6.60 -24.50 18.96
CA VAL A 41 -7.63 -24.47 17.91
C VAL A 41 -7.71 -25.85 17.23
N PRO A 42 -8.91 -26.39 16.95
CA PRO A 42 -9.06 -27.64 16.19
C PRO A 42 -8.40 -27.55 14.80
N ALA A 43 -7.75 -28.61 14.34
CA ALA A 43 -6.96 -28.61 13.11
C ALA A 43 -7.75 -28.16 11.85
N GLY A 44 -9.05 -28.45 11.79
CA GLY A 44 -9.93 -28.05 10.68
C GLY A 44 -10.32 -26.57 10.65
N ASP A 45 -10.02 -25.82 11.71
CA ASP A 45 -10.36 -24.40 11.85
C ASP A 45 -9.11 -23.51 11.87
N ARG A 46 -7.92 -24.08 11.66
CA ARG A 46 -6.65 -23.34 11.66
C ARG A 46 -6.44 -22.67 10.30
N PRO A 47 -6.14 -21.35 10.26
CA PRO A 47 -5.72 -20.69 9.04
C PRO A 47 -4.34 -21.21 8.58
N PRO A 48 -4.00 -21.07 7.30
CA PRO A 48 -2.64 -21.32 6.84
C PRO A 48 -1.67 -20.33 7.51
N VAL A 49 -0.64 -20.86 8.16
CA VAL A 49 0.27 -20.08 9.03
C VAL A 49 1.38 -19.35 8.29
N ALA A 50 1.91 -19.94 7.21
CA ALA A 50 3.09 -19.40 6.54
C ALA A 50 2.83 -18.04 5.86
N PRO A 51 1.75 -17.82 5.09
CA PRO A 51 1.54 -16.54 4.43
C PRO A 51 1.36 -15.37 5.41
N PRO A 52 0.48 -15.44 6.45
CA PRO A 52 0.38 -14.39 7.46
C PRO A 52 1.68 -14.16 8.22
N PHE A 53 2.43 -15.21 8.50
CA PHE A 53 3.71 -15.11 9.22
C PHE A 53 4.71 -14.23 8.47
N PHE A 54 4.91 -14.45 7.16
CA PHE A 54 5.82 -13.63 6.37
C PHE A 54 5.24 -12.24 6.08
N ALA A 55 3.94 -12.15 5.76
CA ALA A 55 3.28 -10.88 5.50
C ALA A 55 3.35 -9.93 6.70
N PHE A 56 3.14 -10.43 7.92
CA PHE A 56 3.26 -9.64 9.15
C PHE A 56 4.66 -9.04 9.32
N ARG A 57 5.71 -9.80 9.01
CA ARG A 57 7.11 -9.34 9.12
C ARG A 57 7.45 -8.30 8.08
N ILE A 58 6.99 -8.47 6.85
CA ILE A 58 7.20 -7.46 5.80
C ILE A 58 6.48 -6.16 6.19
N MET A 59 5.23 -6.26 6.66
CA MET A 59 4.44 -5.11 7.13
C MET A 59 5.16 -4.37 8.27
N VAL A 60 5.50 -5.06 9.35
CA VAL A 60 6.18 -4.45 10.52
C VAL A 60 7.57 -3.95 10.15
N GLY A 61 8.32 -4.73 9.37
CA GLY A 61 9.67 -4.36 8.92
C GLY A 61 9.67 -3.08 8.09
N LEU A 62 8.74 -2.94 7.14
CA LEU A 62 8.59 -1.71 6.35
C LEU A 62 8.11 -0.54 7.22
N GLY A 63 7.17 -0.77 8.13
CA GLY A 63 6.69 0.26 9.06
C GLY A 63 7.79 0.83 9.95
N LEU A 64 8.62 -0.05 10.54
CA LEU A 64 9.78 0.35 11.35
C LEU A 64 10.84 1.04 10.51
N LEU A 65 11.12 0.55 9.30
CA LEU A 65 12.07 1.17 8.38
C LEU A 65 11.64 2.60 8.00
N MET A 66 10.35 2.80 7.73
CA MET A 66 9.79 4.12 7.46
C MET A 66 9.92 5.04 8.68
N LEU A 67 9.64 4.54 9.89
CA LEU A 67 9.78 5.31 11.12
C LEU A 67 11.25 5.75 11.35
N VAL A 68 12.20 4.85 11.12
CA VAL A 68 13.63 5.16 11.20
C VAL A 68 14.03 6.23 10.18
N LEU A 69 13.56 6.12 8.92
CA LEU A 69 13.81 7.15 7.91
C LEU A 69 13.24 8.51 8.31
N VAL A 70 12.03 8.56 8.86
CA VAL A 70 11.42 9.80 9.37
C VAL A 70 12.25 10.38 10.51
N ALA A 71 12.64 9.58 11.50
CA ALA A 71 13.45 10.04 12.63
C ALA A 71 14.81 10.60 12.18
N LEU A 72 15.50 9.91 11.26
CA LEU A 72 16.77 10.37 10.70
C LEU A 72 16.61 11.64 9.86
N SER A 73 15.51 11.76 9.12
CA SER A 73 15.19 12.96 8.35
C SER A 73 14.89 14.15 9.27
N ALA A 74 14.11 13.94 10.33
CA ALA A 74 13.81 14.98 11.32
C ALA A 74 15.07 15.45 12.06
N TRP A 75 15.96 14.52 12.40
CA TRP A 75 17.25 14.85 13.00
C TRP A 75 18.16 15.63 12.03
N ALA A 76 18.24 15.22 10.76
CA ALA A 76 19.00 15.95 9.73
C ALA A 76 18.41 17.34 9.45
N TRP A 77 17.08 17.48 9.51
CA TRP A 77 16.38 18.75 9.41
C TRP A 77 16.71 19.68 10.57
N TRP A 78 16.66 19.19 11.81
CA TRP A 78 17.03 19.95 13.00
C TRP A 78 18.49 20.43 12.97
N ARG A 79 19.38 19.66 12.32
CA ARG A 79 20.79 20.03 12.12
C ARG A 79 21.05 20.91 10.88
N GLY A 80 20.00 21.26 10.12
CA GLY A 80 20.11 22.05 8.89
C GLY A 80 20.86 21.36 7.75
N ARG A 81 20.98 20.02 7.76
CA ARG A 81 21.76 19.23 6.79
C ARG A 81 20.92 18.34 5.87
N LEU A 82 19.59 18.48 5.90
CA LEU A 82 18.68 17.60 5.16
C LEU A 82 18.97 17.59 3.65
N GLU A 83 19.25 18.76 3.07
CA GLU A 83 19.53 18.91 1.63
C GLU A 83 20.87 18.28 1.21
N GLN A 84 21.82 18.18 2.13
CA GLN A 84 23.16 17.61 1.87
C GLN A 84 23.18 16.09 2.06
N ALA A 85 22.17 15.53 2.73
CA ALA A 85 22.08 14.11 3.02
C ALA A 85 21.51 13.31 1.83
N VAL A 86 22.31 13.15 0.78
CA VAL A 86 21.94 12.41 -0.44
C VAL A 86 21.49 10.96 -0.14
N TRP A 87 22.04 10.34 0.90
CA TRP A 87 21.62 9.00 1.32
C TRP A 87 20.18 8.94 1.84
N LEU A 88 19.71 9.97 2.56
CA LEU A 88 18.31 10.08 3.01
C LEU A 88 17.37 10.26 1.82
N GLN A 89 17.76 11.11 0.87
CA GLN A 89 16.98 11.36 -0.35
C GLN A 89 16.83 10.09 -1.19
N ARG A 90 17.92 9.34 -1.40
CA ARG A 90 17.89 8.03 -2.07
C ARG A 90 17.06 7.01 -1.28
N GLY A 91 17.15 7.03 0.06
CA GLY A 91 16.32 6.20 0.93
C GLY A 91 14.82 6.42 0.68
N TRP A 92 14.37 7.68 0.63
CA TRP A 92 12.98 8.02 0.32
C TRP A 92 12.56 7.62 -1.09
N GLN A 93 13.44 7.73 -2.08
CA GLN A 93 13.18 7.22 -3.44
C GLN A 93 12.94 5.70 -3.43
N LEU A 94 13.79 4.92 -2.75
CA LEU A 94 13.60 3.46 -2.63
C LEU A 94 12.36 3.09 -1.81
N MET A 95 11.97 3.92 -0.83
CA MET A 95 10.77 3.71 -0.01
C MET A 95 9.47 4.15 -0.71
N SER A 96 9.51 4.71 -1.91
CA SER A 96 8.30 5.17 -2.61
C SER A 96 7.20 4.09 -2.73
N PRO A 97 7.49 2.81 -3.05
CA PRO A 97 6.47 1.76 -3.09
C PRO A 97 6.17 1.11 -1.72
N SER A 98 6.95 1.39 -0.66
CA SER A 98 6.88 0.63 0.59
C SER A 98 5.53 0.76 1.29
N GLY A 99 4.90 1.94 1.22
CA GLY A 99 3.57 2.16 1.79
C GLY A 99 2.49 1.26 1.17
N PHE A 100 2.54 1.06 -0.15
CA PHE A 100 1.62 0.17 -0.85
C PHE A 100 1.85 -1.31 -0.47
N ILE A 101 3.12 -1.72 -0.36
CA ILE A 101 3.50 -3.08 0.05
C ILE A 101 3.07 -3.34 1.50
N ALA A 102 3.30 -2.39 2.41
CA ALA A 102 2.88 -2.49 3.80
C ALA A 102 1.35 -2.61 3.94
N LEU A 103 0.59 -1.84 3.14
CA LEU A 103 -0.86 -1.94 3.08
C LEU A 103 -1.32 -3.33 2.63
N LEU A 104 -0.79 -3.83 1.50
CA LEU A 104 -1.17 -5.15 0.97
C LEU A 104 -0.83 -6.29 1.92
N THR A 105 0.35 -6.24 2.53
CA THR A 105 0.78 -7.26 3.50
C THR A 105 -0.07 -7.24 4.76
N GLY A 106 -0.51 -6.06 5.23
CA GLY A 106 -1.49 -5.97 6.32
C GLY A 106 -2.83 -6.62 5.98
N TRP A 107 -3.37 -6.35 4.78
CA TRP A 107 -4.59 -7.02 4.30
C TRP A 107 -4.42 -8.53 4.17
N TYR A 108 -3.26 -9.01 3.75
CA TYR A 108 -2.98 -10.45 3.68
C TYR A 108 -3.01 -11.10 5.05
N VAL A 109 -2.42 -10.46 6.07
CA VAL A 109 -2.46 -10.97 7.45
C VAL A 109 -3.90 -11.10 7.94
N THR A 110 -4.73 -10.08 7.73
CA THR A 110 -6.11 -10.06 8.23
C THR A 110 -7.03 -11.01 7.47
N GLU A 111 -6.94 -11.06 6.14
CA GLU A 111 -7.82 -11.88 5.31
C GLU A 111 -7.47 -13.36 5.35
N ILE A 112 -6.17 -13.68 5.25
CA ILE A 112 -5.72 -15.07 5.30
C ILE A 112 -5.81 -15.60 6.74
N GLY A 113 -5.51 -14.75 7.74
CA GLY A 113 -5.63 -15.13 9.15
C GLY A 113 -7.06 -15.43 9.60
N ARG A 114 -8.08 -14.94 8.87
CA ARG A 114 -9.49 -15.22 9.14
C ARG A 114 -9.99 -16.54 8.53
N GLN A 115 -9.25 -17.13 7.58
CA GLN A 115 -9.61 -18.43 7.02
C GLN A 115 -9.69 -19.50 8.12
N PRO A 116 -10.65 -20.45 8.07
CA PRO A 116 -11.59 -20.74 6.98
C PRO A 116 -12.94 -19.99 7.09
N TRP A 117 -13.01 -18.90 7.85
CA TRP A 117 -14.28 -18.25 8.16
C TRP A 117 -14.54 -17.01 7.29
N VAL A 118 -15.78 -16.88 6.80
CA VAL A 118 -16.31 -15.61 6.29
C VAL A 118 -16.93 -14.84 7.45
N VAL A 119 -17.74 -15.50 8.26
CA VAL A 119 -18.25 -14.96 9.51
C VAL A 119 -17.88 -15.95 10.59
N TYR A 120 -17.07 -15.51 11.56
CA TYR A 120 -16.51 -16.38 12.58
C TYR A 120 -17.61 -17.14 13.33
N GLY A 121 -17.50 -18.47 13.35
CA GLY A 121 -18.47 -19.35 14.00
C GLY A 121 -19.85 -19.47 13.32
N GLN A 122 -20.06 -18.79 12.18
CA GLN A 122 -21.37 -18.76 11.49
C GLN A 122 -21.30 -19.26 10.05
N LEU A 123 -20.30 -18.82 9.27
CA LEU A 123 -20.21 -19.14 7.84
C LEU A 123 -18.76 -19.44 7.44
N ARG A 124 -18.52 -20.64 6.91
CA ARG A 124 -17.23 -21.04 6.34
C ARG A 124 -17.09 -20.54 4.90
N THR A 125 -15.86 -20.35 4.45
CA THR A 125 -15.54 -19.92 3.09
C THR A 125 -15.96 -20.93 2.03
N ALA A 126 -15.91 -22.23 2.34
CA ALA A 126 -16.39 -23.28 1.45
C ALA A 126 -17.90 -23.19 1.18
N ASP A 127 -18.68 -22.79 2.20
CA ASP A 127 -20.14 -22.74 2.11
C ASP A 127 -20.66 -21.41 1.52
N ALA A 128 -19.77 -20.42 1.36
CA ALA A 128 -20.12 -19.10 0.83
C ALA A 128 -20.12 -19.03 -0.71
N VAL A 129 -19.79 -20.12 -1.40
CA VAL A 129 -19.71 -20.16 -2.87
C VAL A 129 -21.10 -20.38 -3.49
N SER A 130 -21.46 -19.57 -4.49
CA SER A 130 -22.77 -19.69 -5.16
C SER A 130 -22.89 -21.03 -5.90
N PRO A 131 -23.94 -21.82 -5.65
CA PRO A 131 -24.07 -23.18 -6.18
C PRO A 131 -24.33 -23.25 -7.69
N ASN A 132 -24.83 -22.17 -8.30
CA ASN A 132 -25.20 -22.12 -9.72
C ASN A 132 -24.08 -21.60 -10.64
N LEU A 133 -22.90 -21.28 -10.10
CA LEU A 133 -21.77 -20.78 -10.89
C LEU A 133 -20.91 -21.92 -11.42
N THR A 134 -20.67 -21.92 -12.73
CA THR A 134 -19.66 -22.81 -13.32
C THR A 134 -18.26 -22.22 -13.19
N GLY A 135 -17.24 -23.06 -13.08
CA GLY A 135 -15.84 -22.60 -12.99
C GLY A 135 -15.41 -21.76 -14.19
N GLY A 136 -15.96 -22.01 -15.38
CA GLY A 136 -15.71 -21.22 -16.59
C GLY A 136 -16.24 -19.78 -16.48
N GLN A 137 -17.45 -19.59 -15.92
CA GLN A 137 -18.02 -18.25 -15.70
C GLN A 137 -17.21 -17.44 -14.68
N VAL A 138 -16.74 -18.10 -13.61
CA VAL A 138 -15.89 -17.46 -12.60
C VAL A 138 -14.55 -17.05 -13.21
N LEU A 139 -13.90 -17.94 -13.97
CA LEU A 139 -12.64 -17.63 -14.61
C LEU A 139 -12.78 -16.50 -15.65
N ALA A 140 -13.82 -16.53 -16.47
CA ALA A 140 -14.07 -15.51 -17.48
C ALA A 140 -14.30 -14.13 -16.85
N SER A 141 -15.13 -14.05 -15.80
CA SER A 141 -15.36 -12.80 -15.08
C SER A 141 -14.11 -12.30 -14.36
N LEU A 142 -13.38 -13.18 -13.67
CA LEU A 142 -12.12 -12.84 -13.01
C LEU A 142 -11.07 -12.33 -14.01
N ALA A 143 -10.95 -12.97 -15.16
CA ALA A 143 -10.07 -12.53 -16.24
C ALA A 143 -10.49 -11.16 -16.79
N GLY A 144 -11.80 -10.94 -16.96
CA GLY A 144 -12.35 -9.65 -17.37
C GLY A 144 -12.03 -8.53 -16.38
N TYR A 145 -12.31 -8.73 -15.09
CA TYR A 145 -11.95 -7.77 -14.04
C TYR A 145 -10.44 -7.54 -13.96
N GLY A 146 -9.65 -8.62 -14.04
CA GLY A 146 -8.20 -8.56 -14.04
C GLY A 146 -7.65 -7.73 -15.21
N ALA A 147 -8.18 -7.92 -16.42
CA ALA A 147 -7.77 -7.16 -17.60
C ALA A 147 -8.11 -5.66 -17.47
N VAL A 148 -9.30 -5.34 -16.98
CA VAL A 148 -9.71 -3.94 -16.75
C VAL A 148 -8.83 -3.29 -15.69
N TYR A 149 -8.63 -3.94 -14.54
CA TYR A 149 -7.79 -3.41 -13.48
C TYR A 149 -6.33 -3.27 -13.89
N ALA A 150 -5.78 -4.24 -14.63
CA ALA A 150 -4.43 -4.15 -15.17
C ALA A 150 -4.27 -2.98 -16.15
N THR A 151 -5.28 -2.73 -16.98
CA THR A 151 -5.28 -1.61 -17.94
C THR A 151 -5.31 -0.27 -17.21
N ILE A 152 -6.25 -0.08 -16.27
CA ILE A 152 -6.38 1.17 -15.52
C ILE A 152 -5.15 1.41 -14.65
N PHE A 153 -4.71 0.40 -13.90
CA PHE A 153 -3.53 0.50 -13.04
C PHE A 153 -2.26 0.78 -13.86
N GLY A 154 -2.08 0.09 -14.99
CA GLY A 154 -0.95 0.30 -15.89
C GLY A 154 -0.93 1.69 -16.51
N ALA A 155 -2.08 2.18 -17.01
CA ALA A 155 -2.20 3.53 -17.54
C ALA A 155 -1.94 4.60 -16.47
N GLY A 156 -2.48 4.42 -15.26
CA GLY A 156 -2.25 5.29 -14.11
C GLY A 156 -0.79 5.34 -13.69
N MET A 157 -0.13 4.18 -13.56
CA MET A 157 1.29 4.09 -13.24
C MET A 157 2.16 4.76 -14.30
N TRP A 158 1.86 4.52 -15.58
CA TRP A 158 2.55 5.17 -16.69
C TRP A 158 2.40 6.69 -16.65
N TYR A 159 1.18 7.19 -16.40
CA TYR A 159 0.90 8.62 -16.28
C TYR A 159 1.66 9.24 -15.10
N LEU A 160 1.60 8.63 -13.92
CA LEU A 160 2.33 9.08 -12.73
C LEU A 160 3.83 9.09 -12.99
N TRP A 161 4.38 8.07 -13.63
CA TRP A 161 5.81 8.03 -13.96
C TRP A 161 6.21 9.12 -14.96
N ARG A 162 5.37 9.40 -15.95
CA ARG A 162 5.58 10.50 -16.90
C ARG A 162 5.52 11.86 -16.20
N LEU A 163 4.60 12.03 -15.26
CA LEU A 163 4.47 13.25 -14.45
C LEU A 163 5.69 13.46 -13.54
N LEU A 164 6.12 12.41 -12.84
CA LEU A 164 7.31 12.44 -11.99
C LEU A 164 8.58 12.78 -12.78
N LYS A 165 8.73 12.24 -14.01
CA LYS A 165 9.86 12.55 -14.90
C LYS A 165 9.87 13.99 -15.42
N LYS A 166 8.70 14.59 -15.62
CA LYS A 166 8.60 15.99 -16.07
C LYS A 166 9.16 16.94 -15.00
N GLY A 167 9.07 16.56 -13.73
CA GLY A 167 9.51 17.37 -12.59
C GLY A 167 8.68 18.64 -12.41
N PRO A 168 8.88 19.37 -11.31
CA PRO A 168 8.26 20.68 -11.11
C PRO A 168 8.83 21.67 -12.14
N THR A 169 7.97 22.27 -12.95
CA THR A 169 8.35 23.33 -13.88
C THR A 169 8.48 24.66 -13.12
N PRO A 170 9.62 25.38 -13.19
CA PRO A 170 9.85 26.64 -12.46
C PRO A 170 8.97 27.85 -12.83
N HIS A 171 7.90 27.65 -13.58
CA HIS A 171 7.11 28.74 -14.16
C HIS A 171 5.61 28.47 -14.08
N ASP A 172 5.05 28.53 -12.88
CA ASP A 172 3.82 29.29 -12.73
C ASP A 172 4.25 30.66 -12.17
N ARG A 173 4.36 31.66 -13.05
CA ARG A 173 4.38 33.05 -12.57
C ARG A 173 3.12 33.20 -11.70
N PRO A 174 3.20 33.75 -10.47
CA PRO A 174 1.99 34.11 -9.75
C PRO A 174 1.12 34.92 -10.72
N PRO A 175 -0.18 34.60 -10.84
CA PRO A 175 -1.03 35.21 -11.85
C PRO A 175 -0.87 36.72 -11.77
N SER A 176 -0.38 37.32 -12.85
CA SER A 176 -0.26 38.77 -12.94
C SER A 176 -1.68 39.34 -12.75
N PRO A 177 -1.88 40.30 -11.83
CA PRO A 177 -3.17 40.97 -11.67
C PRO A 177 -3.69 41.62 -12.97
N GLU A 178 -2.81 41.89 -13.92
CA GLU A 178 -3.10 42.57 -15.18
C GLU A 178 -3.37 41.62 -16.36
N GLY A 179 -3.08 40.32 -16.21
CA GLY A 179 -3.24 39.32 -17.27
C GLY A 179 -4.28 38.30 -16.90
N GLY A 180 -5.56 38.69 -16.99
CA GLY A 180 -6.71 37.85 -16.63
C GLY A 180 -6.56 36.40 -17.10
N LEU A 181 -6.65 35.47 -16.16
CA LEU A 181 -6.55 34.03 -16.39
C LEU A 181 -7.47 33.61 -17.55
N LYS A 182 -6.89 33.09 -18.65
CA LYS A 182 -7.63 32.32 -19.66
C LYS A 182 -8.07 31.00 -19.03
N THR A 183 -9.12 31.08 -18.21
CA THR A 183 -9.75 29.93 -17.54
C THR A 183 -10.89 29.44 -18.44
N PRO A 184 -11.05 28.12 -18.66
CA PRO A 184 -12.16 27.57 -19.45
C PRO A 184 -13.56 27.93 -18.92
N ALA A 185 -13.65 28.43 -17.68
CA ALA A 185 -14.87 28.96 -17.07
C ALA A 185 -15.30 30.36 -17.57
N ARG A 186 -14.56 31.00 -18.48
CA ARG A 186 -14.90 32.31 -19.07
C ARG A 186 -15.00 32.21 -20.60
N PRO A 187 -16.20 31.99 -21.17
CA PRO A 187 -16.36 31.81 -22.62
C PRO A 187 -15.94 33.04 -23.44
N LEU A 188 -16.00 34.26 -22.86
CA LEU A 188 -15.57 35.50 -23.50
C LEU A 188 -14.04 35.70 -23.51
N SER A 189 -13.25 34.85 -22.84
CA SER A 189 -11.78 34.92 -22.87
C SER A 189 -11.16 34.19 -24.07
N ALA A 190 -11.99 33.58 -24.94
CA ALA A 190 -11.55 32.90 -26.15
C ALA A 190 -11.26 33.87 -27.32
N ALA A 191 -11.94 35.01 -27.39
CA ALA A 191 -11.66 36.05 -28.38
C ALA A 191 -10.58 36.98 -27.82
N GLY A 192 -9.41 37.01 -28.43
CA GLY A 192 -8.37 37.97 -28.06
C GLY A 192 -8.66 39.33 -28.68
N GLU A 193 -8.23 40.43 -28.05
CA GLU A 193 -8.23 41.77 -28.66
C GLU A 193 -7.47 41.82 -30.01
N ALA A 194 -6.55 40.86 -30.22
CA ALA A 194 -5.85 40.64 -31.49
C ALA A 194 -6.79 40.21 -32.64
N ASP A 195 -7.86 39.47 -32.37
CA ASP A 195 -8.84 39.05 -33.39
C ASP A 195 -9.76 40.21 -33.81
N ILE A 196 -9.89 41.23 -32.96
CA ILE A 196 -10.71 42.42 -33.20
C ILE A 196 -9.97 43.43 -34.08
N ALA A 197 -8.63 43.44 -34.03
CA ALA A 197 -7.81 44.36 -34.80
C ALA A 197 -7.65 43.95 -36.28
N GLU A 198 -7.67 42.66 -36.61
CA GLU A 198 -7.55 42.19 -38.02
C GLU A 198 -8.87 42.30 -38.81
N GLY A 199 -10.03 42.42 -38.16
CA GLY A 199 -11.34 42.52 -38.83
C GLY A 199 -11.74 43.92 -39.31
N GLY A 200 -10.91 44.95 -39.06
CA GLY A 200 -11.22 46.36 -39.36
C GLY A 200 -10.53 46.93 -40.60
N ALA A 201 -9.77 46.12 -41.34
CA ALA A 201 -9.05 46.55 -42.55
C ALA A 201 -9.49 45.71 -43.77
N ALA A 202 -10.73 45.92 -44.21
CA ALA A 202 -11.22 45.60 -45.55
C ALA A 202 -12.30 46.63 -45.95
#